data_AF-A0A8T2YDN0-F1
#
_entry.id   AF-A0A8T2YDN0-F1
#
_cell.length_a   1.000
_cell.length_b   1.000
_cell.length_c   1.000
_cell.angle_alpha   90.00
_cell.angle_beta   90.00
_cell.angle_gamma   90.00
#
_symmetry.space_group_name_H-M   'P 1'
#
loop_
_entity.id
_entity.type
_entity.pdbx_description
1 polymer ?
#
loop_
_entity_poly.entity_id
_entity_poly.type
_entity_poly.pdbx_seq_one_letter_code
_entity_poly.pdbx_strand_id
1 'polypeptide(L)'
;MAKARYSRISARKSPSSTLILTLLLTFTFVVLILLALGILSIPSTSSSDSSRKANDLSSIAHNSKIHESGDAEGKADQWVEVISWEPRAFIYHNFLTKAECDYLINLAKPHMQKSMVVDSSSGKSTDSRVRTSSGTFLPRGRDKIIRDIEKRIADFSFIPAEHGEGLQILHYEVGQKYEPHFDYFMEDYNTENGGQRIATVLMYL
;
A
#
# COMPACT_ATOMS: atom_id res chain seq x y z
N MET A 1 2.67 -27.04 76.25
CA MET A 1 2.98 -28.10 75.26
C MET A 1 2.55 -27.61 73.88
N ALA A 2 3.23 -27.74 72.74
CA ALA A 2 4.59 -28.10 72.35
C ALA A 2 4.85 -27.36 71.02
N LYS A 3 6.03 -26.74 70.84
CA LYS A 3 6.42 -26.03 69.60
C LYS A 3 6.87 -27.05 68.55
N ALA A 4 6.25 -27.05 67.37
CA ALA A 4 6.79 -27.73 66.20
C ALA A 4 7.75 -26.79 65.43
N ARG A 5 9.02 -27.18 65.29
CA ARG A 5 9.99 -26.54 64.40
C ARG A 5 9.85 -27.16 63.01
N TYR A 6 9.49 -26.37 62.01
CA TYR A 6 9.60 -26.76 60.60
C TYR A 6 10.93 -26.26 60.02
N SER A 7 11.72 -27.20 59.51
CA SER A 7 12.95 -26.96 58.75
C SER A 7 12.63 -26.36 57.38
N ARG A 8 13.18 -25.18 57.06
CA ARG A 8 13.17 -24.63 55.70
C ARG A 8 14.20 -25.38 54.84
N ILE A 9 13.72 -26.20 53.92
CA ILE A 9 14.52 -26.69 52.79
C ILE A 9 14.65 -25.52 51.80
N SER A 10 15.88 -25.06 51.56
CA SER A 10 16.16 -24.03 50.57
C SER A 10 16.06 -24.64 49.16
N ALA A 11 15.09 -24.19 48.37
CA ALA A 11 14.98 -24.55 46.96
C ALA A 11 16.09 -23.85 46.16
N ARG A 12 17.01 -24.64 45.61
CA ARG A 12 18.11 -24.20 44.77
C ARG A 12 17.55 -23.65 43.45
N LYS A 13 17.57 -22.33 43.26
CA LYS A 13 17.18 -21.69 41.99
C LYS A 13 18.13 -22.12 40.88
N SER A 14 17.61 -22.78 39.85
CA SER A 14 18.34 -23.12 38.62
C SER A 14 18.70 -21.83 37.87
N PRO A 15 19.93 -21.68 37.32
CA PRO A 15 20.31 -20.47 36.63
C PRO A 15 19.65 -20.43 35.24
N SER A 16 18.81 -19.42 35.03
CA SER A 16 18.09 -19.08 33.80
C SER A 16 18.94 -19.16 32.52
N SER A 17 20.25 -18.92 32.63
CA SER A 17 21.20 -19.01 31.51
C SER A 17 21.29 -20.42 30.90
N THR A 18 21.13 -21.47 31.70
CA THR A 18 21.18 -22.85 31.22
C THR A 18 20.00 -23.16 30.30
N LEU A 19 18.81 -22.62 30.63
CA LEU A 19 17.60 -22.79 29.83
C LEU A 19 17.72 -22.07 28.47
N ILE A 20 18.26 -20.85 28.48
CA ILE A 20 18.49 -20.07 27.25
C ILE A 20 19.52 -20.77 26.36
N LEU A 21 20.62 -21.27 26.93
CA LEU A 21 21.64 -22.01 26.19
C LEU A 21 21.08 -23.30 25.59
N THR A 22 20.27 -24.06 26.34
CA THR A 22 19.62 -25.26 25.82
C THR A 22 18.64 -24.93 24.70
N LEU A 23 17.89 -23.82 24.80
CA LEU A 23 16.97 -23.39 23.75
C LEU A 23 17.73 -23.06 22.45
N LEU A 24 18.83 -22.31 22.53
CA LEU A 24 19.65 -21.97 21.37
C LEU A 24 20.29 -23.20 20.71
N LEU A 25 20.78 -24.15 21.51
CA LEU A 25 21.35 -25.40 21.00
C LEU A 25 20.29 -26.28 20.32
N THR A 26 19.09 -26.38 20.89
CA THR A 26 18.00 -27.13 20.26
C THR A 26 17.53 -26.46 18.97
N PHE A 27 17.42 -25.13 18.94
CA PHE A 27 17.02 -24.38 17.75
C PHE A 27 18.02 -24.55 16.60
N THR A 28 19.32 -24.41 16.89
CA THR A 28 20.38 -24.61 15.89
C THR A 28 20.39 -26.03 15.33
N PHE A 29 20.18 -27.05 16.17
CA PHE A 29 20.10 -28.44 15.73
C PHE A 29 18.89 -28.69 14.80
N VAL A 30 17.72 -28.10 15.11
CA VAL A 30 16.53 -28.18 14.25
C VAL A 30 16.80 -27.52 12.89
N VAL A 31 17.42 -26.34 12.85
CA VAL A 31 17.78 -25.67 11.60
C VAL A 31 18.71 -26.53 10.75
N LEU A 32 19.73 -27.17 11.35
CA LEU A 32 20.65 -28.06 10.64
C LEU A 32 19.95 -29.30 10.07
N ILE A 33 18.98 -29.88 10.78
CA ILE A 33 18.15 -30.98 10.27
C ILE A 33 17.32 -30.53 9.07
N LEU A 34 16.68 -29.36 9.15
CA LEU A 34 15.87 -28.83 8.05
C LEU A 34 16.70 -28.54 6.79
N LEU A 35 17.95 -28.08 6.96
CA LEU A 35 18.92 -27.91 5.89
C LEU A 35 19.35 -29.25 5.28
N ALA A 36 19.65 -30.25 6.12
CA ALA A 36 20.06 -31.58 5.66
C ALA A 36 18.93 -32.34 4.93
N LEU A 37 17.67 -32.09 5.31
CA LEU A 37 16.48 -32.62 4.66
C LEU A 37 16.06 -31.82 3.41
N GLY A 38 16.76 -30.72 3.08
CA GLY A 38 16.42 -29.86 1.95
C GLY A 38 15.09 -29.11 2.09
N ILE A 39 14.53 -29.06 3.29
CA ILE A 39 13.31 -28.30 3.61
C ILE A 39 13.62 -26.80 3.70
N LEU A 40 14.84 -26.48 4.13
CA LEU A 40 15.39 -25.14 4.16
C LEU A 40 16.57 -25.07 3.20
N SER A 41 16.62 -24.05 2.35
CA SER A 41 17.73 -23.85 1.40
C SER A 41 18.50 -22.59 1.78
N ILE A 42 19.83 -22.69 1.89
CA ILE A 42 20.70 -21.52 1.99
C ILE A 42 20.95 -21.03 0.56
N PRO A 43 20.78 -19.74 0.26
CA PRO A 43 21.13 -19.20 -1.05
C PRO A 43 22.62 -19.39 -1.32
N SER A 44 22.96 -20.25 -2.28
CA SER A 44 24.33 -20.49 -2.72
C SER A 44 24.78 -19.35 -3.64
N THR A 45 25.59 -18.43 -3.12
CA THR A 45 26.28 -17.44 -3.96
C THR A 45 27.51 -18.09 -4.59
N SER A 46 27.36 -18.73 -5.74
CA SER A 46 28.50 -19.09 -6.59
C SER A 46 29.01 -17.82 -7.26
N SER A 47 30.14 -17.31 -6.76
CA SER A 47 30.83 -16.15 -7.27
C SER A 47 31.53 -16.48 -8.59
N SER A 48 30.94 -16.07 -9.71
CA SER A 48 31.69 -15.67 -10.90
C SER A 48 30.86 -14.74 -11.77
N ASP A 49 31.37 -13.50 -11.82
CA ASP A 49 31.34 -12.58 -12.96
C ASP A 49 30.43 -11.33 -12.92
N SER A 50 31.13 -10.19 -13.02
CA SER A 50 30.72 -8.82 -13.34
C SER A 50 29.68 -8.10 -12.45
N SER A 51 30.18 -7.17 -11.63
CA SER A 51 29.58 -5.88 -11.24
C SER A 51 28.05 -5.73 -11.41
N ARG A 52 27.28 -6.30 -10.48
CA ARG A 52 25.89 -5.89 -10.24
C ARG A 52 25.84 -5.14 -8.91
N LYS A 53 25.43 -3.86 -8.96
CA LYS A 53 25.13 -3.05 -7.77
C LYS A 53 24.08 -3.80 -6.94
N ALA A 54 24.40 -4.12 -5.69
CA ALA A 54 23.54 -4.90 -4.78
C ALA A 54 22.20 -4.22 -4.38
N ASN A 55 21.86 -3.07 -4.98
CA ASN A 55 20.67 -2.28 -4.65
C ASN A 55 19.65 -2.18 -5.81
N ASP A 56 19.81 -2.98 -6.87
CA ASP A 56 18.89 -2.95 -8.01
C ASP A 56 17.73 -3.94 -7.81
N LEU A 57 16.70 -3.48 -7.09
CA LEU A 57 15.48 -4.23 -6.79
C LEU A 57 14.50 -4.30 -7.98
N SER A 58 14.81 -3.66 -9.12
CA SER A 58 14.01 -3.79 -10.35
C SER A 58 13.95 -5.24 -10.85
N SER A 59 14.97 -6.04 -10.53
CA SER A 59 15.03 -7.45 -10.89
C SER A 59 14.12 -8.37 -10.07
N ILE A 60 13.67 -7.95 -8.87
CA ILE A 60 12.84 -8.80 -7.99
C ILE A 60 11.36 -8.80 -8.43
N ALA A 61 10.91 -7.75 -9.12
CA ALA A 61 9.55 -7.67 -9.66
C ALA A 61 9.31 -8.60 -10.87
N HIS A 62 10.36 -9.17 -11.46
CA HIS A 62 10.24 -9.87 -12.76
C HIS A 62 9.88 -11.37 -12.69
N ASN A 63 9.60 -11.92 -11.50
CA ASN A 63 9.31 -13.35 -11.32
C ASN A 63 7.82 -13.71 -11.17
N SER A 64 6.88 -12.83 -11.55
CA SER A 64 5.48 -13.23 -11.71
C SER A 64 5.27 -13.88 -13.10
N LYS A 65 5.37 -15.21 -13.13
CA LYS A 65 4.85 -16.15 -14.15
C LYS A 65 4.45 -15.56 -15.52
N ILE A 66 5.27 -15.84 -16.54
CA ILE A 66 4.80 -15.93 -17.93
C ILE A 66 3.87 -17.15 -18.01
N HIS A 67 2.58 -16.91 -18.23
CA HIS A 67 1.64 -17.93 -18.68
C HIS A 67 1.19 -17.53 -20.09
N GLU A 68 1.83 -18.11 -21.10
CA GLU A 68 1.26 -18.16 -22.45
C GLU A 68 0.02 -19.04 -22.41
N SER A 69 -1.15 -18.48 -22.67
CA SER A 69 -2.22 -19.16 -23.42
C SER A 69 -3.43 -18.25 -23.68
N GLY A 70 -3.65 -17.95 -24.95
CA GLY A 70 -4.98 -18.04 -25.59
C GLY A 70 -5.91 -16.83 -25.45
N ASP A 71 -5.97 -16.02 -26.50
CA ASP A 71 -7.15 -15.39 -27.10
C ASP A 71 -8.41 -15.30 -26.21
N ALA A 72 -8.38 -14.38 -25.26
CA ALA A 72 -9.56 -13.73 -24.72
C ALA A 72 -9.27 -12.23 -24.70
N GLU A 73 -10.16 -11.45 -25.29
CA GLU A 73 -10.08 -9.99 -25.44
C GLU A 73 -9.46 -9.32 -24.19
N GLY A 74 -8.24 -8.81 -24.40
CA GLY A 74 -7.13 -8.89 -23.45
C GLY A 74 -7.25 -8.08 -22.17
N LYS A 75 -7.20 -8.77 -21.03
CA LYS A 75 -6.71 -8.18 -19.79
C LYS A 75 -5.19 -8.24 -19.80
N ALA A 76 -4.55 -7.10 -20.04
CA ALA A 76 -3.12 -6.97 -19.84
C ALA A 76 -2.75 -7.34 -18.38
N ASP A 77 -1.61 -7.99 -18.19
CA ASP A 77 -1.18 -8.46 -16.89
C ASP A 77 -1.02 -7.31 -15.89
N GLN A 78 -1.51 -7.52 -14.68
CA GLN A 78 -1.43 -6.58 -13.57
C GLN A 78 -0.12 -6.76 -12.81
N TRP A 79 0.65 -5.68 -12.61
CA TRP A 79 1.91 -5.72 -11.88
C TRP A 79 2.24 -4.38 -11.22
N VAL A 80 3.16 -4.39 -10.25
CA VAL A 80 3.52 -3.22 -9.44
C VAL A 80 4.98 -2.84 -9.65
N GLU A 81 5.21 -1.56 -9.92
CA GLU A 81 6.53 -0.94 -10.05
C GLU A 81 6.81 -0.05 -8.82
N VAL A 82 8.02 -0.15 -8.27
CA VAL A 82 8.46 0.71 -7.16
C VAL A 82 9.15 1.94 -7.72
N ILE A 83 8.62 3.13 -7.42
CA ILE A 83 9.20 4.41 -7.85
C ILE A 83 10.06 5.03 -6.76
N SER A 84 9.62 4.97 -5.51
CA SER A 84 10.37 5.46 -4.36
C SER A 84 9.95 4.76 -3.08
N TRP A 85 10.90 4.64 -2.16
CA TRP A 85 10.66 4.17 -0.79
C TRP A 85 10.46 5.32 0.20
N GLU A 86 10.98 6.52 -0.11
CA GLU A 86 10.89 7.71 0.73
C GLU A 86 10.77 8.99 -0.12
N PRO A 87 9.56 9.59 -0.23
CA PRO A 87 8.28 9.04 0.20
C PRO A 87 7.91 7.77 -0.59
N ARG A 88 7.05 6.92 -0.02
CA ARG A 88 6.58 5.69 -0.70
C ARG A 88 5.75 6.04 -1.93
N ALA A 89 6.19 5.59 -3.10
CA ALA A 89 5.50 5.78 -4.36
C ALA A 89 5.61 4.51 -5.23
N PHE A 90 4.48 4.07 -5.78
CA PHE A 90 4.36 2.86 -6.57
C PHE A 90 3.44 3.11 -7.77
N ILE A 91 3.70 2.44 -8.89
CA ILE A 91 2.78 2.39 -10.04
C ILE A 91 2.15 1.00 -10.06
N TYR A 92 0.82 0.93 -10.07
CA TYR A 92 0.09 -0.29 -10.36
C TYR A 92 -0.34 -0.26 -11.83
N HIS A 93 0.32 -1.07 -12.65
CA HIS A 93 0.04 -1.19 -14.08
C HIS A 93 -1.25 -1.96 -14.33
N ASN A 94 -2.08 -1.45 -15.24
CA ASN A 94 -3.37 -2.05 -15.62
C ASN A 94 -4.36 -2.19 -14.44
N PHE A 95 -4.33 -1.22 -13.51
CA PHE A 95 -5.21 -1.21 -12.33
C PHE A 95 -6.70 -1.13 -12.70
N LEU A 96 -7.05 -0.22 -13.63
CA LEU A 96 -8.37 -0.11 -14.23
C LEU A 96 -8.39 -0.79 -15.60
N THR A 97 -9.50 -1.44 -15.92
CA THR A 97 -9.77 -1.88 -17.29
C THR A 97 -10.20 -0.70 -18.16
N LYS A 98 -10.01 -0.80 -19.48
CA LYS A 98 -10.48 0.23 -20.42
C LYS A 98 -11.97 0.54 -20.26
N ALA A 99 -12.79 -0.49 -20.03
CA ALA A 99 -14.23 -0.34 -19.81
C ALA A 99 -14.54 0.43 -18.52
N GLU A 100 -13.78 0.22 -17.44
CA GLU A 100 -13.92 0.99 -16.20
C GLU A 100 -13.52 2.45 -16.40
N CYS A 101 -12.44 2.73 -17.16
CA CYS A 101 -12.05 4.09 -17.52
C CYS A 101 -13.14 4.81 -18.32
N ASP A 102 -13.62 4.20 -19.41
CA ASP A 102 -14.69 4.74 -20.25
C ASP A 102 -15.97 4.97 -19.43
N TYR A 103 -16.29 4.06 -18.50
CA TYR A 103 -17.41 4.20 -17.58
C TYR A 103 -17.28 5.44 -16.68
N LEU A 104 -16.14 5.59 -15.99
CA LEU A 104 -15.89 6.72 -15.09
C LEU A 104 -15.94 8.07 -15.83
N ILE A 105 -15.33 8.14 -17.02
CA ILE A 105 -15.34 9.36 -17.85
C ILE A 105 -16.77 9.73 -18.24
N ASN A 106 -17.55 8.78 -18.76
CA ASN A 106 -18.92 9.04 -19.21
C ASN A 106 -19.86 9.41 -18.05
N LEU A 107 -19.68 8.77 -16.89
CA LEU A 107 -20.44 9.07 -15.68
C LEU A 107 -20.14 10.48 -15.15
N ALA A 108 -18.89 10.92 -15.23
CA ALA A 108 -18.45 12.20 -14.69
C ALA A 108 -18.74 13.39 -15.63
N LYS A 109 -18.64 13.19 -16.95
CA LYS A 109 -18.77 14.22 -17.99
C LYS A 109 -19.96 15.20 -17.83
N PRO A 110 -21.21 14.76 -17.55
CA PRO A 110 -22.33 15.69 -17.40
C PRO A 110 -22.29 16.52 -16.10
N HIS A 111 -21.42 16.17 -15.14
CA HIS A 111 -21.34 16.79 -13.83
C HIS A 111 -20.05 17.58 -13.61
N MET A 112 -19.22 17.74 -14.64
CA MET A 112 -17.96 18.47 -14.56
C MET A 112 -18.20 19.96 -14.32
N GLN A 113 -17.54 20.49 -13.30
CA GLN A 113 -17.52 21.92 -12.99
C GLN A 113 -16.08 22.41 -12.90
N LYS A 114 -15.85 23.71 -13.10
CA LYS A 114 -14.51 24.28 -12.91
C LYS A 114 -14.05 24.00 -11.48
N SER A 115 -12.85 23.46 -11.34
CA SER A 115 -12.29 23.18 -10.02
C SER A 115 -12.08 24.47 -9.27
N MET A 116 -12.48 24.45 -8.00
CA MET A 116 -12.26 25.54 -7.07
C MET A 116 -11.28 25.06 -6.00
N VAL A 117 -10.54 25.98 -5.40
CA VAL A 117 -9.76 25.71 -4.19
C VAL A 117 -10.42 26.36 -2.99
N VAL A 118 -10.27 25.76 -1.82
CA VAL A 118 -10.67 26.39 -0.57
C VAL A 118 -9.61 27.44 -0.24
N ASP A 119 -10.03 28.69 -0.13
CA ASP A 119 -9.18 29.77 0.35
C ASP A 119 -8.88 29.56 1.84
N SER A 120 -7.61 29.51 2.21
CA SER A 120 -7.17 29.21 3.59
C SER A 120 -7.52 30.31 4.60
N SER A 121 -7.78 31.54 4.14
CA SER A 121 -8.13 32.65 5.04
C SER A 121 -9.63 32.75 5.31
N SER A 122 -10.45 32.37 4.34
CA SER A 122 -11.90 32.57 4.38
C SER A 122 -12.71 31.27 4.39
N GLY A 123 -12.08 30.12 4.14
CA GLY A 123 -12.73 28.81 4.02
C GLY A 123 -13.66 28.68 2.82
N LYS A 124 -13.66 29.67 1.91
CA LYS A 124 -14.59 29.74 0.77
C LYS A 124 -13.95 29.17 -0.49
N SER A 125 -14.78 28.55 -1.31
CA SER A 125 -14.40 28.07 -2.63
C SER A 125 -14.11 29.27 -3.56
N THR A 126 -12.91 29.34 -4.12
CA THR A 126 -12.46 30.43 -5.01
C THR A 126 -11.87 29.88 -6.32
N ASP A 127 -11.91 30.69 -7.39
CA ASP A 127 -11.29 30.37 -8.67
C ASP A 127 -9.77 30.28 -8.50
N SER A 128 -9.20 29.15 -8.89
CA SER A 128 -7.82 28.81 -8.58
C SER A 128 -6.92 29.01 -9.77
N ARG A 129 -5.89 29.85 -9.62
CA ARG A 129 -4.75 29.89 -10.55
C ARG A 129 -3.81 28.68 -10.37
N VAL A 130 -3.97 27.97 -9.26
CA VAL A 130 -3.12 26.84 -8.84
C VAL A 130 -3.65 25.51 -9.37
N ARG A 131 -4.97 25.33 -9.41
CA ARG A 131 -5.66 24.16 -9.99
C ARG A 131 -6.67 24.62 -11.02
N THR A 132 -6.37 24.41 -12.29
CA THR A 132 -7.17 24.96 -13.40
C THR A 132 -8.02 23.90 -14.12
N SER A 133 -8.15 22.69 -13.56
CA SER A 133 -8.97 21.60 -14.11
C SER A 133 -10.47 21.85 -14.00
N SER A 134 -11.24 21.00 -14.67
CA SER A 134 -12.63 20.70 -14.29
C SER A 134 -12.67 19.42 -13.45
N GLY A 135 -13.73 19.22 -12.66
CA GLY A 135 -13.87 18.02 -11.86
C GLY A 135 -15.25 17.80 -11.27
N THR A 136 -15.46 16.61 -10.74
CA THR A 136 -16.67 16.20 -10.02
C THR A 136 -16.35 15.07 -9.03
N PHE A 137 -17.23 14.87 -8.05
CA PHE A 137 -17.14 13.73 -7.13
C PHE A 137 -18.21 12.70 -7.46
N LEU A 138 -17.82 11.44 -7.52
CA LEU A 138 -18.74 10.31 -7.57
C LEU A 138 -18.97 9.83 -6.13
N PRO A 139 -20.24 9.70 -5.68
CA PRO A 139 -20.53 9.21 -4.35
C PRO A 139 -19.94 7.83 -4.10
N ARG A 140 -19.53 7.58 -2.85
CA ARG A 140 -19.06 6.26 -2.44
C ARG A 140 -20.12 5.20 -2.65
N GLY A 141 -19.69 4.01 -3.03
CA GLY A 141 -20.58 2.86 -3.15
C GLY A 141 -21.75 3.03 -4.13
N ARG A 142 -21.68 4.02 -5.03
CA ARG A 142 -22.79 4.44 -5.92
C ARG A 142 -23.45 3.28 -6.66
N ASP A 143 -22.64 2.40 -7.22
CA ASP A 143 -23.06 1.25 -8.01
C ASP A 143 -22.03 0.13 -7.91
N LYS A 144 -22.31 -0.99 -8.57
CA LYS A 144 -21.43 -2.17 -8.52
C LYS A 144 -20.02 -1.88 -9.05
N ILE A 145 -19.89 -1.11 -10.14
CA ILE A 145 -18.58 -0.84 -10.77
C ILE A 145 -17.74 0.01 -9.83
N ILE A 146 -18.32 1.08 -9.27
CA ILE A 146 -17.64 1.95 -8.29
C ILE A 146 -17.21 1.14 -7.06
N ARG A 147 -18.07 0.29 -6.52
CA ARG A 147 -17.75 -0.58 -5.37
C ARG A 147 -16.63 -1.56 -5.67
N ASP A 148 -16.60 -2.13 -6.87
CA ASP A 148 -15.55 -3.07 -7.27
C ASP A 148 -14.19 -2.34 -7.40
N ILE A 149 -14.18 -1.09 -7.88
CA ILE A 149 -12.98 -0.24 -7.92
C ILE A 149 -12.53 0.15 -6.51
N GLU A 150 -13.45 0.63 -5.66
CA GLU A 150 -13.17 0.98 -4.26
C GLU A 150 -12.60 -0.21 -3.48
N LYS A 151 -13.15 -1.41 -3.70
CA LYS A 151 -12.62 -2.65 -3.12
C LYS A 151 -11.20 -2.93 -3.60
N ARG A 152 -10.93 -2.77 -4.89
CA ARG A 152 -9.58 -2.97 -5.46
C ARG A 152 -8.56 -1.98 -4.89
N ILE A 153 -8.98 -0.73 -4.65
CA ILE A 153 -8.17 0.30 -3.97
C ILE A 153 -7.87 -0.14 -2.54
N ALA A 154 -8.87 -0.63 -1.82
CA ALA A 154 -8.70 -1.12 -0.45
C ALA A 154 -7.75 -2.32 -0.37
N ASP A 155 -7.90 -3.28 -1.29
CA ASP A 155 -7.04 -4.46 -1.38
C ASP A 155 -5.57 -4.08 -1.67
N PHE A 156 -5.34 -3.08 -2.53
CA PHE A 156 -3.99 -2.62 -2.87
C PHE A 156 -3.34 -1.78 -1.76
N SER A 157 -4.10 -0.85 -1.17
CA SER A 157 -3.59 0.07 -0.15
C SER A 157 -3.51 -0.54 1.24
N PHE A 158 -4.17 -1.69 1.46
CA PHE A 158 -4.41 -2.29 2.77
C PHE A 158 -5.17 -1.37 3.73
N ILE A 159 -5.95 -0.43 3.19
CA ILE A 159 -6.81 0.49 3.94
C ILE A 159 -8.27 0.12 3.65
N PRO A 160 -9.12 -0.08 4.67
CA PRO A 160 -10.54 -0.36 4.46
C PRO A 160 -11.22 0.68 3.56
N ALA A 161 -12.11 0.22 2.66
CA ALA A 161 -12.81 1.09 1.72
C ALA A 161 -13.67 2.17 2.42
N GLU A 162 -14.04 1.93 3.67
CA GLU A 162 -14.76 2.85 4.57
C GLU A 162 -13.99 4.13 4.87
N HIS A 163 -12.66 4.10 4.81
CA HIS A 163 -11.80 5.28 5.01
C HIS A 163 -11.54 6.06 3.71
N GLY A 164 -11.96 5.55 2.55
CA GLY A 164 -11.85 6.28 1.29
C GLY A 164 -12.87 7.42 1.22
N GLU A 165 -12.50 8.51 0.56
CA GLU A 165 -13.44 9.52 0.07
C GLU A 165 -14.15 9.02 -1.21
N GLY A 166 -15.19 9.73 -1.66
CA GLY A 166 -15.79 9.48 -2.98
C GLY A 166 -14.76 9.72 -4.09
N LEU A 167 -14.88 8.99 -5.21
CA LEU A 167 -13.93 9.13 -6.33
C LEU A 167 -13.99 10.54 -6.91
N GLN A 168 -12.88 11.27 -6.83
CA GLN A 168 -12.74 12.58 -7.46
C GLN A 168 -12.24 12.40 -8.89
N ILE A 169 -13.06 12.78 -9.86
CA ILE A 169 -12.69 12.75 -11.28
C ILE A 169 -12.29 14.15 -11.71
N LEU A 170 -11.13 14.28 -12.35
CA LEU A 170 -10.56 15.53 -12.80
C LEU A 170 -10.26 15.44 -14.30
N HIS A 171 -10.49 16.54 -15.02
CA HIS A 171 -10.17 16.66 -16.44
C HIS A 171 -9.36 17.94 -16.68
N TYR A 172 -8.21 17.77 -17.34
CA TYR A 172 -7.27 18.83 -17.69
C TYR A 172 -7.20 18.96 -19.21
N GLU A 173 -7.56 20.13 -19.71
CA GLU A 173 -7.31 20.50 -21.10
C GLU A 173 -5.84 20.91 -21.32
N VAL A 174 -5.43 21.05 -22.58
CA VAL A 174 -4.09 21.53 -22.93
C VAL A 174 -3.83 22.88 -22.27
N GLY A 175 -2.76 22.96 -21.47
CA GLY A 175 -2.38 24.16 -20.73
C GLY A 175 -2.99 24.29 -19.32
N GLN A 176 -3.94 23.43 -18.95
CA GLN A 176 -4.40 23.33 -17.57
C GLN A 176 -3.39 22.55 -16.73
N LYS A 177 -3.38 22.82 -15.43
CA LYS A 177 -2.38 22.28 -14.50
C LYS A 177 -2.89 22.23 -13.07
N TYR A 178 -2.12 21.51 -12.26
CA TYR A 178 -2.14 21.62 -10.81
C TYR A 178 -0.71 21.85 -10.33
N GLU A 179 -0.46 22.94 -9.61
CA GLU A 179 0.84 23.15 -8.97
C GLU A 179 1.10 22.11 -7.86
N PRO A 180 2.38 21.85 -7.52
CA PRO A 180 2.74 20.99 -6.41
C PRO A 180 2.04 21.38 -5.10
N HIS A 181 1.47 20.40 -4.42
CA HIS A 181 0.78 20.57 -3.15
C HIS A 181 0.85 19.28 -2.33
N PHE A 182 0.34 19.33 -1.10
CA PHE A 182 0.14 18.17 -0.26
C PHE A 182 -1.34 17.78 -0.25
N ASP A 183 -1.61 16.47 -0.27
CA ASP A 183 -2.98 15.97 -0.18
C ASP A 183 -3.53 16.01 1.25
N TYR A 184 -2.65 16.00 2.26
CA TYR A 184 -3.03 16.12 3.67
C TYR A 184 -3.46 17.54 4.01
N PHE A 185 -4.33 17.65 5.02
CA PHE A 185 -4.82 18.93 5.50
C PHE A 185 -3.81 19.58 6.44
N MET A 186 -3.53 20.87 6.23
CA MET A 186 -2.72 21.70 7.14
C MET A 186 -3.55 22.26 8.30
N GLU A 187 -4.86 22.38 8.12
CA GLU A 187 -5.79 22.99 9.08
C GLU A 187 -6.54 21.93 9.88
N ASP A 188 -6.77 22.21 11.16
CA ASP A 188 -7.42 21.29 12.08
C ASP A 188 -8.88 21.02 11.71
N TYR A 189 -9.58 21.99 11.11
CA TYR A 189 -11.00 21.87 10.79
C TYR A 189 -11.33 20.62 9.96
N ASN A 190 -10.58 20.35 8.88
CA ASN A 190 -10.82 19.18 8.04
C ASN A 190 -10.44 17.89 8.79
N THR A 191 -9.36 17.93 9.56
CA THR A 191 -8.89 16.80 10.37
C THR A 191 -9.91 16.40 11.43
N GLU A 192 -10.56 17.37 12.07
CA GLU A 192 -11.59 17.14 13.10
C GLU A 192 -12.91 16.63 12.51
N ASN A 193 -13.28 17.05 11.31
CA ASN A 193 -14.60 16.76 10.71
C ASN A 193 -14.59 15.64 9.67
N GLY A 194 -13.42 15.19 9.20
CA GLY A 194 -13.29 14.14 8.19
C GLY A 194 -12.07 13.23 8.36
N GLY A 195 -11.19 13.49 9.33
CA GLY A 195 -9.93 12.79 9.51
C GLY A 195 -8.80 13.32 8.63
N GLN A 196 -7.59 12.79 8.82
CA GLN A 196 -6.41 13.15 8.03
C GLN A 196 -6.15 12.14 6.91
N ARG A 197 -5.73 12.63 5.74
CA ARG A 197 -5.34 11.79 4.60
C ARG A 197 -3.94 11.23 4.80
N ILE A 198 -3.80 9.91 4.66
CA ILE A 198 -2.54 9.19 4.87
C ILE A 198 -1.94 8.60 3.59
N ALA A 199 -2.74 8.50 2.53
CA ALA A 199 -2.35 7.96 1.24
C ALA A 199 -3.31 8.46 0.14
N THR A 200 -2.81 8.49 -1.10
CA THR A 200 -3.57 8.84 -2.29
C THR A 200 -3.36 7.80 -3.37
N VAL A 201 -4.44 7.41 -4.06
CA VAL A 201 -4.37 6.58 -5.27
C VAL A 201 -4.82 7.43 -6.45
N LEU A 202 -3.86 7.80 -7.30
CA LEU A 202 -4.12 8.53 -8.54
C LEU A 202 -4.26 7.54 -9.68
N MET A 203 -5.45 7.49 -10.29
CA MET A 203 -5.75 6.60 -11.41
C MET A 203 -5.87 7.42 -12.70
N TYR A 204 -5.14 7.02 -13.74
CA TYR A 204 -5.26 7.60 -15.07
C TYR A 204 -6.42 6.93 -15.82
N LEU A 205 -7.30 7.74 -16.41
CA LEU A 205 -8.50 7.31 -17.13
C LEU A 205 -8.31 7.43 -18.64
#